data_AF-A0A6V7Q351-F1
#
_entry.id   AF-A0A6V7Q351-F1
#
_cell.length_a   1.000
_cell.length_b   1.000
_cell.length_c   1.000
_cell.angle_alpha   90.00
_cell.angle_beta   90.00
_cell.angle_gamma   90.00
#
_symmetry.space_group_name_H-M   'P 1'
#
loop_
_entity.id
_entity.type
_entity.pdbx_description
1 polymer ?
#
loop_
_entity_poly.entity_id
_entity_poly.type
_entity_poly.pdbx_seq_one_letter_code
_entity_poly.pdbx_strand_id
1 'polypeptide(L)'
;MGVCASSSAPVVLRRSSPHNLSRLRITRIMIRAVIVMNTQGKPRLLKFYDFQPPEKQQELVRSVFSVLSGRAENVSNFVDADAIFGPGTQLVYKHLATLYFIFVFDSSENELAVLDLIQVFVETLDRCFKNVCELDVVFNFNKLHTILDEIILGGQVIETNSEEVLKAVEEISRLEKSSSTISLVPKSVSGRFGR
;
A
#
# COMPACT_ATOMS: atom_id res chain seq x y z
N MET A 1 -41.31 -57.65 -14.84
CA MET A 1 -41.84 -56.30 -15.10
C MET A 1 -41.97 -55.61 -13.75
N GLY A 2 -41.34 -54.49 -13.40
CA GLY A 2 -40.41 -53.60 -14.06
C GLY A 2 -39.88 -52.61 -13.00
N VAL A 3 -38.55 -52.57 -12.88
CA VAL A 3 -37.61 -51.49 -12.53
C VAL A 3 -38.10 -50.28 -11.71
N CYS A 4 -37.42 -50.04 -10.58
CA CYS A 4 -37.33 -48.75 -9.89
C CYS A 4 -36.78 -47.65 -10.82
N ALA A 5 -37.44 -46.50 -10.86
CA ALA A 5 -36.91 -45.27 -11.46
C ALA A 5 -36.85 -44.16 -10.39
N SER A 6 -35.63 -43.84 -9.97
CA SER A 6 -35.30 -42.65 -9.18
C SER A 6 -35.44 -41.41 -10.06
N SER A 7 -36.44 -40.58 -9.78
CA SER A 7 -36.61 -39.27 -10.42
C SER A 7 -36.03 -38.18 -9.52
N SER A 8 -34.88 -37.67 -9.94
CA SER A 8 -34.24 -36.46 -9.44
C SER A 8 -35.04 -35.24 -9.87
N ALA A 9 -35.67 -34.55 -8.92
CA ALA A 9 -36.29 -33.25 -9.16
C ALA A 9 -35.45 -32.13 -8.50
N PRO A 10 -35.31 -30.95 -9.15
CA PRO A 10 -34.24 -30.00 -8.86
C PRO A 10 -34.53 -29.12 -7.64
N VAL A 11 -33.47 -28.76 -6.92
CA VAL A 11 -33.48 -27.79 -5.82
C VAL A 11 -33.94 -26.44 -6.37
N VAL A 12 -35.18 -26.06 -6.07
CA VAL A 12 -35.73 -24.74 -6.32
C VAL A 12 -34.96 -23.73 -5.47
N LEU A 13 -34.07 -22.95 -6.11
CA LEU A 13 -33.43 -21.79 -5.51
C LEU A 13 -34.51 -20.77 -5.11
N ARG A 14 -34.90 -20.77 -3.83
CA ARG A 14 -35.70 -19.69 -3.26
C ARG A 14 -34.89 -18.40 -3.35
N ARG A 15 -35.35 -17.49 -4.21
CA ARG A 15 -34.89 -16.10 -4.27
C ARG A 15 -35.10 -15.45 -2.90
N SER A 16 -34.02 -15.22 -2.16
CA SER A 16 -34.02 -14.33 -0.99
C SER A 16 -33.81 -12.89 -1.45
N SER A 17 -34.62 -11.99 -0.90
CA SER A 17 -34.74 -10.57 -1.25
C SER A 17 -33.42 -9.77 -1.16
N PRO A 18 -33.29 -8.68 -1.96
CA PRO A 18 -32.08 -7.86 -2.02
C PRO A 18 -32.12 -6.75 -0.96
N HIS A 19 -31.96 -7.09 0.32
CA HIS A 19 -31.78 -6.10 1.39
C HIS A 19 -30.82 -6.61 2.46
N ASN A 20 -29.54 -6.81 2.11
CA ASN A 20 -28.39 -6.66 3.02
C ASN A 20 -27.07 -6.83 2.24
N LEU A 21 -26.66 -5.82 1.47
CA LEU A 21 -25.35 -5.83 0.81
C LEU A 21 -24.24 -5.32 1.75
N SER A 22 -24.29 -5.71 3.03
CA SER A 22 -23.34 -5.29 4.05
C SER A 22 -22.84 -6.46 4.88
N ARG A 23 -22.33 -7.53 4.23
CA ARG A 23 -21.42 -8.47 4.92
C ARG A 23 -20.69 -9.48 4.03
N LEU A 24 -20.06 -9.06 2.95
CA LEU A 24 -18.91 -9.82 2.44
C LEU A 24 -17.64 -9.22 3.06
N ARG A 25 -17.44 -9.49 4.36
CA ARG A 25 -16.13 -9.28 4.99
C ARG A 25 -15.20 -10.35 4.42
N ILE A 26 -14.46 -10.00 3.37
CA ILE A 26 -13.21 -10.71 3.07
C ILE A 26 -12.25 -10.29 4.19
N THR A 27 -12.21 -11.04 5.29
CA THR A 27 -11.18 -10.86 6.31
C THR A 27 -9.86 -11.43 5.80
N ARG A 28 -8.97 -10.55 5.37
CA ARG A 28 -7.56 -10.54 5.79
C ARG A 28 -6.87 -9.28 5.23
N ILE A 29 -6.79 -8.25 6.07
CA ILE A 29 -5.96 -7.07 5.78
C ILE A 29 -4.89 -7.05 6.86
N MET A 30 -3.62 -7.16 6.45
CA MET A 30 -2.48 -7.30 7.37
C MET A 30 -1.68 -6.00 7.51
N ILE A 31 -1.85 -5.03 6.61
CA ILE A 31 -1.41 -3.63 6.79
C ILE A 31 -2.56 -2.73 6.34
N ARG A 32 -2.96 -1.77 7.19
CA ARG A 32 -4.06 -0.84 6.91
C ARG A 32 -3.59 0.46 6.26
N ALA A 33 -2.43 0.96 6.69
CA ALA A 33 -1.83 2.15 6.12
C ALA A 33 -0.30 2.16 6.28
N VAL A 34 0.36 2.77 5.30
CA VAL A 34 1.77 3.14 5.36
C VAL A 34 1.87 4.64 5.18
N ILE A 35 2.53 5.29 6.14
CA ILE A 35 2.68 6.74 6.20
C ILE A 35 4.18 7.03 6.36
N VAL A 36 4.69 7.89 5.49
CA VAL A 36 6.02 8.49 5.65
C VAL A 36 5.82 9.98 5.79
N MET A 37 6.37 10.58 6.85
CA MET A 37 6.22 12.01 7.10
C MET A 37 7.48 12.57 7.75
N ASN A 38 7.72 13.87 7.58
CA ASN A 38 8.87 14.51 8.22
C ASN A 38 8.61 14.88 9.68
N THR A 39 9.65 15.36 10.37
CA THR A 39 9.58 15.85 11.76
C THR A 39 8.71 17.11 11.95
N GLN A 40 8.22 17.71 10.86
CA GLN A 40 7.29 18.85 10.89
C GLN A 40 5.82 18.44 10.63
N GLY A 41 5.55 17.14 10.49
CA GLY A 41 4.20 16.62 10.25
C GLY A 41 3.75 16.69 8.80
N LYS A 42 4.64 17.01 7.85
CA LYS A 42 4.33 17.02 6.42
C LYS A 42 4.45 15.60 5.85
N PRO A 43 3.38 15.04 5.27
CA PRO A 43 3.43 13.72 4.65
C PRO A 43 4.29 13.75 3.38
N ARG A 44 5.12 12.72 3.22
CA ARG A 44 5.91 12.43 2.01
C ARG A 44 5.35 11.24 1.23
N LEU A 45 4.76 10.28 1.93
CA LEU A 45 3.99 9.18 1.34
C LEU A 45 2.77 8.89 2.20
N LEU A 46 1.64 8.65 1.54
CA LEU A 46 0.40 8.18 2.15
C LEU A 46 -0.17 7.06 1.30
N LYS A 47 -0.23 5.85 1.85
CA LYS A 47 -0.87 4.70 1.24
C LYS A 47 -1.85 4.11 2.24
N PHE A 48 -3.14 4.22 1.97
CA PHE A 48 -4.20 3.56 2.73
C PHE A 48 -4.73 2.39 1.90
N TYR A 49 -4.76 1.20 2.50
CA TYR A 49 -5.30 0.00 1.84
C TYR A 49 -6.82 -0.12 2.04
N ASP A 50 -7.33 0.50 3.10
CA ASP A 50 -8.76 0.77 3.26
C ASP A 50 -9.12 2.10 2.62
N PHE A 51 -10.30 2.17 2.00
CA PHE A 51 -10.83 3.45 1.51
C PHE A 51 -11.02 4.41 2.69
N GLN A 52 -10.34 5.56 2.65
CA GLN A 52 -10.52 6.68 3.56
C GLN A 52 -10.73 7.95 2.73
N PRO A 53 -11.75 8.76 3.03
CA PRO A 53 -11.95 10.04 2.34
C PRO A 53 -10.78 10.99 2.62
N PRO A 54 -10.41 11.88 1.67
CA PRO A 54 -9.23 12.74 1.78
C PRO A 54 -9.21 13.60 3.07
N GLU A 55 -10.37 14.08 3.52
CA GLU A 55 -10.50 14.87 4.75
C GLU A 55 -10.08 14.06 5.97
N LYS A 56 -10.52 12.80 6.03
CA LYS A 56 -10.17 11.88 7.10
C LYS A 56 -8.71 11.45 7.03
N GLN A 57 -8.14 11.29 5.83
CA GLN A 57 -6.70 11.01 5.70
C GLN A 57 -5.86 12.13 6.33
N GLN A 58 -6.21 13.39 6.08
CA GLN A 58 -5.52 14.52 6.70
C GLN A 58 -5.68 14.56 8.22
N GLU A 59 -6.87 14.25 8.73
CA GLU A 59 -7.12 14.13 10.17
C GLU A 59 -6.27 13.02 10.80
N LEU A 60 -6.24 11.83 10.20
CA LEU A 60 -5.43 10.70 10.66
C LEU A 60 -3.94 11.05 10.73
N VAL A 61 -3.41 11.72 9.69
CA VAL A 61 -2.00 12.15 9.67
C VAL A 61 -1.69 13.13 10.80
N ARG A 62 -2.59 14.09 11.07
CA ARG A 62 -2.43 15.06 12.17
C ARG A 62 -2.47 14.36 13.53
N SER A 63 -3.40 13.43 13.73
CA SER A 63 -3.54 12.65 14.96
C SER A 63 -2.30 11.79 15.22
N VAL A 64 -1.79 11.09 14.19
CA VAL A 64 -0.54 10.32 14.28
C VAL A 64 0.63 11.23 14.63
N PHE A 65 0.79 12.37 13.94
CA PHE A 65 1.87 13.31 14.23
C PHE A 65 1.84 13.80 15.68
N SER A 66 0.66 14.18 16.18
CA SER A 66 0.49 14.66 17.55
C SER A 66 0.92 13.65 18.60
N VAL A 67 0.71 12.35 18.33
CA VAL A 67 1.14 11.27 19.23
C VAL A 67 2.65 11.06 19.15
N LEU A 68 3.24 11.11 17.94
CA LEU A 68 4.66 10.87 17.75
C LEU A 68 5.55 12.04 18.19
N SER A 69 5.12 13.29 17.96
CA SER A 69 5.91 14.48 18.27
C SER A 69 6.14 14.70 19.77
N GLY A 70 5.25 14.16 20.61
CA GLY A 70 5.36 14.26 22.07
C GLY A 70 6.15 13.12 22.73
N ARG A 71 6.60 12.12 21.96
CA ARG A 71 7.28 10.93 22.49
C ARG A 71 8.79 11.13 22.57
N ALA A 72 9.39 10.69 23.67
CA ALA A 72 10.84 10.66 23.84
C ALA A 72 11.48 9.56 22.98
N GLU A 73 12.75 9.69 22.62
CA GLU A 73 13.45 8.75 21.71
C GLU A 73 13.68 7.35 22.30
N ASN A 74 13.60 7.20 23.63
CA ASN A 74 13.86 5.95 24.35
C ASN A 74 12.60 5.13 24.67
N VAL A 75 11.43 5.56 24.20
CA VAL A 75 10.18 4.82 24.37
C VAL A 75 10.04 3.72 23.31
N SER A 76 9.08 2.82 23.50
CA SER A 76 8.82 1.76 22.54
C SER A 76 8.46 2.30 21.15
N ASN A 77 8.80 1.54 20.12
CA ASN A 77 8.39 1.81 18.73
C ASN A 77 6.90 1.48 18.47
N PHE A 78 6.20 0.96 19.48
CA PHE A 78 4.83 0.49 19.39
C PHE A 78 3.87 1.49 20.02
N VAL A 79 2.75 1.72 19.35
CA VAL A 79 1.71 2.66 19.74
C VAL A 79 0.36 1.97 19.54
N ASP A 80 -0.47 1.99 20.59
CA ASP A 80 -1.87 1.62 20.45
C ASP A 80 -2.57 2.67 19.58
N ALA A 81 -3.17 2.20 18.49
CA ALA A 81 -3.76 3.05 17.46
C ALA A 81 -5.29 3.05 17.51
N ASP A 82 -5.89 2.37 18.50
CA ASP A 82 -7.34 2.18 18.61
C ASP A 82 -8.12 3.50 18.59
N ALA A 83 -7.61 4.52 19.27
CA ALA A 83 -8.22 5.85 19.32
C ALA A 83 -8.20 6.60 17.98
N ILE A 84 -7.27 6.25 17.08
CA ILE A 84 -7.04 6.98 15.81
C ILE A 84 -7.65 6.21 14.63
N PHE A 85 -7.39 4.90 14.55
CA PHE A 85 -7.77 4.07 13.39
C PHE A 85 -8.95 3.14 13.67
N GLY A 86 -9.45 3.13 14.90
CA GLY A 86 -10.54 2.28 15.36
C GLY A 86 -10.04 1.01 16.06
N PRO A 87 -10.93 0.25 16.72
CA PRO A 87 -10.56 -0.85 17.60
C PRO A 87 -9.82 -1.98 16.86
N GLY A 88 -8.86 -2.58 17.54
CA GLY A 88 -8.03 -3.66 17.01
C GLY A 88 -6.92 -3.17 16.10
N THR A 89 -6.39 -1.96 16.31
CA THR A 89 -5.32 -1.42 15.48
C THR A 89 -4.08 -1.10 16.29
N GLN A 90 -2.96 -1.46 15.71
CA GLN A 90 -1.65 -1.15 16.24
C GLN A 90 -0.87 -0.33 15.22
N LEU A 91 0.04 0.46 15.74
CA LEU A 91 0.95 1.28 14.96
C LEU A 91 2.37 1.02 15.43
N VAL A 92 3.25 0.82 14.45
CA VAL A 92 4.70 0.77 14.68
C VAL A 92 5.34 1.88 13.88
N TYR A 93 6.31 2.55 14.48
CA TYR A 93 7.06 3.60 13.80
C TYR A 93 8.56 3.46 14.02
N LYS A 94 9.33 4.00 13.07
CA LYS A 94 10.76 4.18 13.19
C LYS A 94 11.14 5.58 12.75
N HIS A 95 11.93 6.26 13.57
CA HIS A 95 12.52 7.55 13.24
C HIS A 95 13.88 7.34 12.58
N LEU A 96 14.04 7.83 11.35
CA LEU A 96 15.26 7.71 10.57
C LEU A 96 15.61 9.06 9.96
N ALA A 97 16.76 9.60 10.37
CA ALA A 97 17.22 10.94 10.01
C ALA A 97 16.15 12.02 10.27
N THR A 98 15.43 12.45 9.24
CA THR A 98 14.40 13.51 9.29
C THR A 98 12.98 12.98 9.00
N LEU A 99 12.81 11.67 8.88
CA LEU A 99 11.56 11.01 8.50
C LEU A 99 11.07 10.03 9.58
N TYR A 100 9.77 10.02 9.80
CA TYR A 100 9.05 8.95 10.48
C TYR A 100 8.47 7.99 9.45
N PHE A 101 8.83 6.72 9.57
CA PHE A 101 8.24 5.60 8.84
C PHE A 101 7.22 4.94 9.75
N ILE A 102 5.95 4.94 9.35
CA ILE A 102 4.83 4.57 10.20
C ILE A 102 3.97 3.54 9.48
N PHE A 103 3.77 2.40 10.11
CA PHE A 103 2.95 1.31 9.60
C PHE A 103 1.80 1.08 10.58
N VAL A 104 0.58 1.05 10.05
CA VAL A 104 -0.64 0.78 10.81
C VAL A 104 -1.17 -0.57 10.37
N PHE A 105 -1.45 -1.44 11.33
CA PHE A 105 -1.78 -2.84 11.09
C PHE A 105 -2.82 -3.34 12.09
N ASP A 106 -3.37 -4.51 11.84
CA ASP A 106 -4.36 -5.17 12.69
C ASP A 106 -3.65 -5.83 13.88
N SER A 107 -4.27 -5.88 15.06
CA SER A 107 -3.70 -6.50 16.26
C SER A 107 -3.49 -8.02 16.14
N SER A 108 -3.92 -8.63 15.03
CA SER A 108 -3.58 -10.02 14.69
C SER A 108 -2.13 -10.21 14.26
N GLU A 109 -1.43 -9.13 13.87
CA GLU A 109 -0.07 -9.20 13.36
C GLU A 109 0.98 -9.01 14.47
N ASN A 110 2.16 -9.59 14.25
CA ASN A 110 3.28 -9.41 15.16
C ASN A 110 3.94 -8.05 14.94
N GLU A 111 3.96 -7.21 15.97
CA GLU A 111 4.50 -5.86 15.88
C GLU A 111 6.00 -5.84 15.52
N LEU A 112 6.76 -6.86 15.96
CA LEU A 112 8.18 -7.00 15.63
C LEU A 112 8.40 -7.36 14.16
N ALA A 113 7.50 -8.15 13.56
CA ALA A 113 7.59 -8.49 12.15
C ALA A 113 7.31 -7.25 11.27
N VAL A 114 6.37 -6.40 11.68
CA VAL A 114 6.11 -5.13 10.98
C VAL A 114 7.25 -4.13 11.19
N LEU A 115 7.90 -4.13 12.36
CA LEU A 115 9.11 -3.32 12.57
C LEU A 115 10.27 -3.75 11.66
N ASP A 116 10.45 -5.05 11.45
CA ASP A 116 11.44 -5.60 10.52
C ASP A 116 11.09 -5.27 9.06
N LEU A 117 9.81 -5.29 8.71
CA LEU A 117 9.34 -4.84 7.39
C LEU A 117 9.68 -3.37 7.11
N ILE A 118 9.60 -2.48 8.12
CA ILE A 118 10.07 -1.10 7.98
C ILE A 118 11.56 -1.07 7.64
N GLN A 119 12.36 -1.93 8.28
CA GLN A 119 13.80 -2.02 8.00
C GLN A 119 14.07 -2.45 6.56
N VAL A 120 13.38 -3.51 6.08
CA VAL A 120 13.46 -3.98 4.70
C VAL A 120 13.06 -2.88 3.72
N PHE A 121 11.99 -2.12 4.01
CA PHE A 121 11.56 -1.02 3.16
C PHE A 121 12.63 0.07 3.05
N VAL A 122 13.20 0.50 4.18
CA VAL A 122 14.25 1.52 4.23
C VAL A 122 15.52 1.05 3.53
N GLU A 123 15.93 -0.19 3.73
CA GLU A 123 17.10 -0.76 3.04
C GLU A 123 16.87 -0.80 1.52
N THR A 124 15.68 -1.19 1.08
CA THR A 124 15.31 -1.22 -0.33
C THR A 124 15.34 0.20 -0.93
N LEU A 125 14.87 1.21 -0.19
CA LEU A 125 15.00 2.61 -0.60
C LEU A 125 16.47 3.03 -0.74
N ASP A 126 17.31 2.71 0.24
CA ASP A 126 18.72 3.08 0.21
C ASP A 126 19.46 2.46 -1.00
N ARG A 127 19.19 1.19 -1.30
CA ARG A 127 19.74 0.51 -2.49
C ARG A 127 19.18 1.12 -3.79
N CYS A 128 17.88 1.41 -3.86
CA CYS A 128 17.23 1.98 -5.04
C CYS A 128 17.71 3.39 -5.39
N PHE A 129 18.07 4.20 -4.39
CA PHE A 129 18.52 5.59 -4.58
C PHE A 129 20.04 5.77 -4.47
N LYS A 130 20.78 4.74 -4.04
CA LYS A 130 22.24 4.76 -3.81
C LYS A 130 22.64 5.84 -2.79
N ASN A 131 22.37 5.59 -1.51
CA ASN A 131 22.48 6.54 -0.40
C ASN A 131 21.32 7.54 -0.36
N VAL A 132 20.14 7.02 -0.01
CA VAL A 132 18.89 7.79 -0.01
C VAL A 132 18.95 8.97 0.97
N CYS A 133 18.50 10.13 0.53
CA CYS A 133 18.18 11.25 1.43
C CYS A 133 16.68 11.61 1.37
N GLU A 134 16.17 12.36 2.35
CA GLU A 134 14.76 12.81 2.35
C GLU A 134 14.39 13.49 1.02
N LEU A 135 15.32 14.27 0.45
CA LEU A 135 15.10 15.02 -0.77
C LEU A 135 14.82 14.10 -1.97
N ASP A 136 15.50 12.94 -2.05
CA ASP A 136 15.28 11.95 -3.11
C ASP A 136 13.88 11.34 -3.02
N VAL A 137 13.43 11.01 -1.80
CA VAL A 137 12.10 10.50 -1.51
C VAL A 137 11.02 11.51 -1.94
N VAL A 138 11.27 12.80 -1.71
CA VAL A 138 10.36 13.89 -2.08
C VAL A 138 10.30 14.11 -3.59
N PHE A 139 11.45 14.15 -4.27
CA PHE A 139 11.48 14.39 -5.72
C PHE A 139 11.04 13.19 -6.53
N ASN A 140 11.30 11.97 -6.06
CA ASN A 140 11.00 10.73 -6.76
C ASN A 140 9.83 9.98 -6.12
N PHE A 141 8.76 10.70 -5.76
CA PHE A 141 7.59 10.13 -5.08
C PHE A 141 6.94 8.98 -5.88
N ASN A 142 6.92 9.04 -7.22
CA ASN A 142 6.42 7.95 -8.05
C ASN A 142 7.22 6.66 -7.83
N LYS A 143 8.55 6.75 -7.86
CA LYS A 143 9.43 5.59 -7.64
C LYS A 143 9.29 5.04 -6.22
N LEU A 144 9.13 5.92 -5.23
CA LEU A 144 8.83 5.53 -3.85
C LEU A 144 7.52 4.72 -3.75
N HIS A 145 6.46 5.17 -4.43
CA HIS A 145 5.19 4.43 -4.49
C HIS A 145 5.35 3.08 -5.18
N THR A 146 6.10 3.00 -6.30
CA THR A 146 6.40 1.74 -6.97
C THR A 146 7.15 0.77 -6.06
N ILE A 147 8.20 1.24 -5.36
CA ILE A 147 8.96 0.41 -4.41
C ILE A 147 8.05 -0.12 -3.31
N LEU A 148 7.17 0.72 -2.75
CA LEU A 148 6.22 0.29 -1.73
C LEU A 148 5.24 -0.74 -2.28
N ASP A 149 4.73 -0.54 -3.49
CA ASP A 149 3.73 -1.43 -4.12
C ASP A 149 4.31 -2.81 -4.47
N GLU A 150 5.62 -2.92 -4.73
CA GLU A 150 6.31 -4.21 -4.89
C GLU A 150 6.50 -4.96 -3.56
N ILE A 151 6.67 -4.24 -2.45
CA ILE A 151 6.82 -4.84 -1.11
C ILE A 151 5.45 -5.20 -0.54
N ILE A 152 4.46 -4.31 -0.67
CA ILE A 152 3.14 -4.43 -0.06
C ILE A 152 2.06 -4.12 -1.08
N LEU A 153 1.23 -5.12 -1.37
CA LEU A 153 0.11 -4.98 -2.28
C LEU A 153 -1.19 -5.38 -1.60
N GLY A 154 -2.21 -4.52 -1.67
CA GLY A 154 -3.51 -4.79 -1.06
C GLY A 154 -3.46 -4.99 0.46
N GLY A 155 -2.46 -4.42 1.14
CA GLY A 155 -2.27 -4.58 2.58
C GLY A 155 -1.67 -5.94 2.98
N GLN A 156 -1.03 -6.63 2.05
CA GLN A 156 -0.29 -7.88 2.28
C GLN A 156 1.16 -7.71 1.82
N VAL A 157 2.08 -8.30 2.56
CA VAL A 157 3.50 -8.31 2.19
C VAL A 157 3.70 -9.35 1.09
N ILE A 158 4.24 -8.91 -0.05
CA ILE A 158 4.44 -9.75 -1.23
C ILE A 158 5.91 -10.16 -1.36
N GLU A 159 6.81 -9.20 -1.21
CA GLU A 159 8.24 -9.42 -1.35
C GLU A 159 9.01 -8.75 -0.22
N THR A 160 9.97 -9.47 0.36
CA THR A 160 10.85 -8.99 1.42
C THR A 160 12.31 -8.98 0.99
N ASN A 161 12.65 -9.65 -0.11
CA ASN A 161 13.99 -9.62 -0.67
C ASN A 161 14.19 -8.33 -1.46
N SER A 162 15.02 -7.43 -0.92
CA SER A 162 15.34 -6.17 -1.57
C SER A 162 15.88 -6.35 -2.99
N GLU A 163 16.67 -7.40 -3.27
CA GLU A 163 17.21 -7.64 -4.62
C GLU A 163 16.13 -7.94 -5.67
N GLU A 164 15.09 -8.70 -5.30
CA GLU A 164 13.99 -8.99 -6.20
C GLU A 164 13.11 -7.74 -6.42
N VAL A 165 12.87 -6.96 -5.36
CA VAL A 165 12.17 -5.67 -5.48
C VAL A 165 12.92 -4.72 -6.42
N LEU A 166 14.26 -4.61 -6.29
CA LEU A 166 15.07 -3.77 -7.18
C LEU A 166 14.93 -4.19 -8.64
N LYS A 167 15.00 -5.49 -8.94
CA LYS A 167 14.84 -6.01 -10.32
C LYS A 167 13.47 -5.64 -10.87
N ALA A 168 12.41 -5.83 -10.10
CA ALA A 168 11.04 -5.50 -10.52
C ALA A 168 10.86 -4.00 -10.79
N VAL A 169 11.35 -3.14 -9.89
CA VAL A 169 11.28 -1.67 -10.05
C VAL A 169 12.07 -1.19 -11.28
N GLU A 170 13.24 -1.78 -11.55
CA GLU A 170 14.03 -1.48 -12.75
C GLU A 170 13.33 -1.92 -14.04
N GLU A 171 12.68 -3.08 -14.03
CA GLU A 171 11.89 -3.56 -15.16
C GLU A 171 10.70 -2.65 -15.44
N ILE A 172 9.94 -2.25 -14.42
CA ILE A 172 8.83 -1.30 -14.54
C ILE A 172 9.35 0.03 -15.13
N SER A 173 10.44 0.56 -14.56
CA SER A 173 11.05 1.81 -15.04
C SER A 173 11.50 1.73 -16.51
N ARG A 174 11.97 0.56 -16.96
CA ARG A 174 12.35 0.31 -18.36
C ARG A 174 11.12 0.28 -19.27
N LEU A 175 10.06 -0.39 -18.84
CA LEU A 175 8.80 -0.51 -19.60
C LEU A 175 8.09 0.85 -19.75
N GLU A 176 8.08 1.68 -18.71
CA GLU A 176 7.52 3.03 -18.75
C GLU A 176 8.24 3.93 -19.77
N LYS A 177 9.58 3.87 -19.82
CA LYS A 177 10.39 4.59 -20.83
C LYS A 177 10.12 4.11 -22.24
N SER A 178 9.95 2.79 -22.43
CA SER A 178 9.61 2.24 -23.75
C SER A 178 8.21 2.65 -24.23
N SER A 179 7.23 2.68 -23.32
CA SER A 179 5.85 3.07 -23.63
C SER A 179 5.74 4.55 -24.00
N SER A 180 6.45 5.43 -23.30
CA SER A 180 6.46 6.86 -23.59
C SER A 180 7.12 7.21 -24.94
N THR A 181 8.07 6.39 -25.40
CA THR A 181 8.72 6.55 -26.71
C THR A 181 7.77 6.21 -27.88
N ILE A 182 6.81 5.31 -27.68
CA ILE A 182 5.87 4.86 -28.72
C ILE A 182 4.80 5.93 -29.04
N SER A 183 4.50 6.85 -28.12
CA SER A 183 3.51 7.92 -28.32
C SER A 183 3.95 9.10 -29.20
N LEU A 184 5.21 9.16 -29.66
CA LEU A 184 5.76 10.28 -30.44
C LEU A 184 5.90 10.02 -31.95
N VAL A 185 5.16 9.05 -32.51
CA VAL A 185 5.17 8.85 -33.98
C VAL A 185 4.62 10.12 -34.67
N PRO A 186 5.40 10.81 -35.54
CA PRO A 186 4.90 11.98 -36.24
C PRO A 186 3.76 11.54 -37.18
N LYS A 187 2.67 12.31 -37.22
CA LYS A 187 1.72 12.24 -38.34
C LYS A 187 2.42 12.75 -39.61
N SER A 188 3.22 11.91 -40.24
CA SER A 188 3.76 12.15 -41.58
C SER A 188 3.29 11.03 -42.50
N VAL A 189 2.02 11.08 -42.90
CA VAL A 189 1.58 10.50 -44.17
C VAL A 189 1.37 11.64 -45.15
N SER A 190 2.35 11.71 -46.04
CA SER A 190 2.49 12.58 -47.20
C SER A 190 1.28 12.52 -48.13
N GLY A 191 0.97 13.66 -48.75
CA GLY A 191 -0.04 13.77 -49.79
C GLY A 191 0.27 12.92 -51.02
N ARG A 192 -0.77 12.26 -51.53
CA ARG A 192 -0.90 11.87 -52.95
C ARG A 192 -2.36 11.54 -53.25
N PHE A 193 -3.13 12.57 -53.61
CA PHE A 193 -4.26 12.39 -54.51
C PHE A 193 -4.10 13.41 -55.64
N GLY A 194 -3.46 12.94 -56.70
CA GLY A 194 -3.46 13.59 -57.99
C GLY A 194 -4.34 12.76 -58.93
N ARG A 195 -5.43 13.38 -59.38
CA ARG A 195 -6.08 13.36 -60.70
C ARG A 195 -7.58 13.53 -60.56
#